data_AF-A0A9Q1RLV5-F1
#
_entry.id   AF-A0A9Q1RLV5-F1
#
_cell.length_a   1.000
_cell.length_b   1.000
_cell.length_c   1.000
_cell.angle_alpha   90.00
_cell.angle_beta   90.00
_cell.angle_gamma   90.00
#
_symmetry.space_group_name_H-M   'P 1'
#
loop_
_entity.id
_entity.type
_entity.pdbx_description
1 polymer ?
#
loop_
_entity_poly.entity_id
_entity_poly.type
_entity_poly.pdbx_seq_one_letter_code
_entity_poly.pdbx_strand_id
1 'polypeptide(L)'
;MKFRKEFASQMVHEWQEAYMDYNYLKGVLKDILNFKQKNAPLPEVAATPRDSLKRMLSMYKAFSGLQSRYNSFKGSPGKNNHEDEVIVVQQEDSKGHYETTFLVSCEEGGECELLFFRRLDDEFNTVLNFYQKKVGEVKVEADELSKQMDALIALRIKVDKISIGK
;
A
#
# COMPACT_ATOMS: atom_id res chain seq x y z
N MET A 1 -17.12 2.11 -1.45
CA MET A 1 -16.61 2.74 -0.21
C MET A 1 -16.52 4.25 -0.36
N LYS A 2 -16.70 5.02 0.72
CA LYS A 2 -16.65 6.50 0.73
C LYS A 2 -15.29 7.07 1.18
N PHE A 3 -14.27 6.21 1.30
CA PHE A 3 -12.94 6.52 1.81
C PHE A 3 -12.34 7.85 1.31
N ARG A 4 -12.42 8.14 0.00
CA ARG A 4 -11.93 9.43 -0.55
C ARG A 4 -12.44 10.67 0.20
N LYS A 5 -13.73 10.67 0.55
CA LYS A 5 -14.36 11.81 1.23
C LYS A 5 -13.95 11.86 2.69
N GLU A 6 -13.88 10.71 3.34
CA GLU A 6 -13.44 10.57 4.74
C GLU A 6 -11.98 10.99 4.88
N PHE A 7 -11.11 10.52 3.99
CA PHE A 7 -9.71 10.89 3.90
C PHE A 7 -9.56 12.40 3.80
N ALA A 8 -10.20 13.03 2.81
CA ALA A 8 -10.15 14.49 2.65
C ALA A 8 -10.68 15.26 3.88
N SER A 9 -11.69 14.74 4.58
CA SER A 9 -12.23 15.38 5.80
C SER A 9 -11.33 15.24 7.02
N GLN A 10 -10.47 14.22 7.06
CA GLN A 10 -9.56 13.94 8.18
C GLN A 10 -8.14 14.47 7.94
N MET A 11 -7.86 15.01 6.75
CA MET A 11 -6.55 15.60 6.44
C MET A 11 -6.31 16.87 7.26
N VAL A 12 -5.10 16.94 7.82
CA VAL A 12 -4.56 18.18 8.39
C VAL A 12 -4.22 19.12 7.24
N HIS A 13 -4.76 20.34 7.27
CA HIS A 13 -4.69 21.25 6.12
C HIS A 13 -3.25 21.71 5.86
N GLU A 14 -2.46 21.85 6.92
CA GLU A 14 -1.05 22.23 6.91
C GLU A 14 -0.15 21.16 6.27
N TRP A 15 -0.62 19.91 6.24
CA TRP A 15 0.17 18.76 5.75
C TRP A 15 -0.42 18.15 4.49
N GLN A 16 -1.35 18.84 3.83
CA GLN A 16 -2.09 18.30 2.69
C GLN A 16 -1.18 17.77 1.59
N GLU A 17 -0.06 18.45 1.32
CA GLU A 17 0.95 18.06 0.31
C GLU A 17 1.79 16.84 0.70
N ALA A 18 1.82 16.47 1.99
CA ALA A 18 2.60 15.34 2.49
C ALA A 18 1.78 14.03 2.60
N TYR A 19 0.47 14.11 2.37
CA TYR A 19 -0.39 12.94 2.29
C TYR A 19 -0.35 12.33 0.88
N MET A 20 -0.58 11.03 0.79
CA MET A 20 -0.70 10.30 -0.48
C MET A 20 -1.85 10.83 -1.36
N ASP A 21 -1.59 11.01 -2.66
CA ASP A 21 -2.62 11.38 -3.64
C ASP A 21 -3.47 10.17 -4.05
N TYR A 22 -4.53 9.95 -3.27
CA TYR A 22 -5.53 8.92 -3.54
C TYR A 22 -6.24 9.10 -4.90
N ASN A 23 -6.36 10.33 -5.41
CA ASN A 23 -7.06 10.59 -6.67
C ASN A 23 -6.22 10.16 -7.86
N TYR A 24 -4.93 10.49 -7.80
CA TYR A 24 -3.94 10.05 -8.76
C TYR A 24 -3.88 8.53 -8.79
N LEU A 25 -3.68 7.88 -7.64
CA LEU A 25 -3.58 6.42 -7.55
C LEU A 25 -4.83 5.71 -8.07
N LYS A 26 -6.01 6.27 -7.77
CA LYS A 26 -7.29 5.77 -8.32
C LYS A 26 -7.39 5.97 -9.84
N GLY A 27 -6.83 7.05 -10.37
CA GLY A 27 -6.72 7.29 -11.81
C GLY A 27 -5.88 6.21 -12.47
N VAL A 28 -4.70 5.92 -11.93
CA VAL A 28 -3.80 4.85 -12.42
C VAL A 28 -4.53 3.51 -12.48
N LEU A 29 -5.27 3.13 -11.44
CA LEU A 29 -6.05 1.89 -11.45
C LEU A 29 -7.12 1.84 -12.56
N LYS A 30 -7.79 2.97 -12.81
CA LYS A 30 -8.78 3.06 -13.89
C LYS A 30 -8.12 2.94 -15.26
N ASP A 31 -6.97 3.56 -15.44
CA ASP A 31 -6.23 3.51 -16.70
C ASP A 31 -5.77 2.09 -17.01
N ILE A 32 -5.28 1.36 -16.00
CA ILE A 32 -4.93 -0.06 -16.11
C ILE A 32 -6.16 -0.90 -16.46
N LEU A 33 -7.29 -0.67 -15.79
CA LEU A 33 -8.53 -1.40 -16.08
C LEU A 33 -9.02 -1.15 -17.51
N ASN A 34 -8.98 0.10 -17.96
CA ASN A 34 -9.36 0.48 -19.33
C ASN A 34 -8.40 -0.12 -20.36
N PHE A 35 -7.10 -0.14 -20.08
CA PHE A 35 -6.09 -0.75 -20.94
C PHE A 35 -6.35 -2.25 -21.10
N LYS A 36 -6.61 -2.96 -20.00
CA LYS A 36 -6.97 -4.39 -20.05
C LYS A 36 -8.25 -4.65 -20.83
N GLN A 37 -9.26 -3.78 -20.69
CA GLN A 37 -10.51 -3.92 -21.44
C GLN A 37 -10.33 -3.69 -22.95
N LYS A 38 -9.46 -2.75 -23.34
CA LYS A 38 -9.18 -2.44 -24.76
C LYS A 38 -8.31 -3.50 -25.43
N ASN A 39 -7.39 -4.10 -24.68
CA ASN A 39 -6.50 -5.16 -25.17
C ASN A 39 -7.04 -6.57 -24.89
N ALA A 40 -8.26 -6.70 -24.40
CA ALA A 40 -8.94 -7.98 -24.29
C ALA A 40 -9.15 -8.57 -25.70
N PRO A 41 -8.81 -9.85 -25.94
CA PRO A 41 -9.00 -10.46 -27.25
C PRO A 41 -10.47 -10.33 -27.70
N LEU A 42 -10.67 -9.80 -28.91
CA LEU A 42 -11.99 -9.80 -29.56
C LEU A 42 -12.51 -11.25 -29.65
N PRO A 43 -13.82 -11.51 -29.47
CA PRO A 43 -14.39 -12.79 -29.87
C PRO A 43 -14.25 -12.89 -31.38
N GLU A 44 -13.45 -13.86 -31.82
CA GLU A 44 -13.23 -14.20 -33.22
C GLU A 44 -14.59 -14.40 -33.91
N VAL A 45 -14.88 -13.54 -34.91
CA VAL A 45 -16.15 -13.59 -35.65
C VAL A 45 -15.97 -14.49 -36.87
N ALA A 46 -16.51 -15.71 -36.82
CA ALA A 46 -17.12 -16.52 -37.91
C ALA A 46 -17.22 -18.00 -37.45
N ALA A 47 -18.31 -18.78 -37.54
CA ALA A 47 -19.48 -18.70 -38.39
C ALA A 47 -20.69 -19.51 -37.85
N THR A 48 -21.89 -19.08 -38.27
CA THR A 48 -23.21 -19.76 -38.36
C THR A 48 -24.11 -19.88 -37.11
N PRO A 49 -25.45 -19.64 -37.28
CA PRO A 49 -26.43 -19.75 -36.20
C PRO A 49 -27.06 -21.15 -36.20
N ARG A 50 -27.09 -21.81 -35.04
CA ARG A 50 -28.04 -22.91 -34.83
C ARG A 50 -28.43 -23.01 -33.36
N ASP A 51 -29.70 -22.69 -33.13
CA ASP A 51 -30.58 -23.13 -32.06
C ASP A 51 -29.98 -23.93 -30.90
N SER A 52 -30.09 -23.39 -29.69
CA SER A 52 -31.15 -23.86 -28.77
C SER A 52 -31.06 -23.16 -27.41
N LEU A 53 -32.20 -22.58 -27.03
CA LEU A 53 -32.49 -22.10 -25.69
C LEU A 53 -32.22 -23.19 -24.64
N LYS A 54 -31.21 -22.96 -23.78
CA LYS A 54 -31.17 -23.50 -22.42
C LYS A 54 -30.99 -22.37 -21.41
N ARG A 55 -32.11 -21.72 -21.12
CA ARG A 55 -32.66 -21.52 -19.77
C ARG A 55 -31.62 -21.23 -18.66
N MET A 56 -31.38 -19.95 -18.42
CA MET A 56 -31.55 -19.28 -17.12
C MET A 56 -31.17 -20.10 -15.87
N LEU A 57 -29.99 -19.83 -15.29
CA LEU A 57 -29.77 -19.63 -13.84
C LEU A 57 -28.25 -19.48 -13.56
N SER A 58 -27.77 -18.23 -13.50
CA SER A 58 -26.78 -17.79 -12.51
C SER A 58 -26.53 -16.29 -12.70
N MET A 59 -27.38 -15.47 -12.09
CA MET A 59 -27.05 -14.06 -11.79
C MET A 59 -26.25 -13.94 -10.47
N TYR A 60 -25.57 -15.02 -10.07
CA TYR A 60 -24.67 -15.09 -8.92
C TYR A 60 -23.41 -15.85 -9.33
N LYS A 61 -22.52 -15.19 -10.08
CA LYS A 61 -21.12 -15.62 -10.18
C LYS A 61 -20.23 -14.55 -9.55
N ALA A 62 -20.41 -14.37 -8.25
CA ALA A 62 -19.42 -13.76 -7.39
C ALA A 62 -18.33 -14.81 -7.12
N PHE A 63 -17.05 -14.44 -7.32
CA PHE A 63 -15.87 -15.17 -6.84
C PHE A 63 -15.85 -16.69 -7.09
N SER A 64 -15.52 -17.14 -8.30
CA SER A 64 -15.15 -18.54 -8.55
C SER A 64 -14.02 -18.66 -9.56
N GLY A 65 -12.91 -17.99 -9.24
CA GLY A 65 -11.59 -18.17 -9.87
C GLY A 65 -10.56 -18.85 -8.97
N LEU A 66 -10.95 -19.34 -7.79
CA LEU A 66 -10.03 -19.92 -6.78
C LEU A 66 -9.90 -21.46 -6.84
N GLN A 67 -10.36 -22.09 -7.92
CA GLN A 67 -10.09 -23.51 -8.17
C GLN A 67 -9.62 -23.68 -9.60
N SER A 68 -8.38 -23.26 -9.85
CA SER A 68 -7.62 -23.76 -10.99
C SER A 68 -7.38 -25.25 -10.79
N ARG A 69 -7.70 -26.00 -11.84
CA ARG A 69 -7.64 -27.44 -11.99
C ARG A 69 -6.23 -27.97 -11.73
N TYR A 70 -5.90 -28.33 -10.50
CA TYR A 70 -4.80 -29.25 -10.21
C TYR A 70 -5.30 -30.68 -10.41
N ASN A 71 -5.25 -31.17 -11.65
CA ASN A 71 -5.28 -32.60 -11.90
C ASN A 71 -4.55 -32.90 -13.22
N SER A 72 -3.22 -32.92 -13.16
CA SER A 72 -2.35 -33.89 -13.85
C SER A 72 -0.90 -33.40 -13.89
N PHE A 73 -0.19 -33.37 -12.77
CA PHE A 73 1.26 -33.58 -12.81
C PHE A 73 1.69 -34.42 -11.61
N LYS A 74 1.98 -35.67 -11.92
CA LYS A 74 2.47 -36.71 -11.05
C LYS A 74 4.00 -36.54 -11.00
N GLY A 75 4.57 -36.29 -9.82
CA GLY A 75 5.97 -36.60 -9.53
C GLY A 75 6.83 -35.46 -8.96
N SER A 76 6.92 -35.42 -7.62
CA SER A 76 8.18 -35.42 -6.83
C SER A 76 7.96 -34.69 -5.48
N PRO A 77 8.36 -35.29 -4.34
CA PRO A 77 8.24 -34.65 -3.03
C PRO A 77 9.49 -33.83 -2.72
N GLY A 78 9.28 -32.54 -2.43
CA GLY A 78 10.28 -31.71 -1.75
C GLY A 78 10.76 -30.53 -2.56
N LYS A 79 10.01 -29.42 -2.49
CA LYS A 79 10.60 -28.07 -2.52
C LYS A 79 9.61 -27.06 -1.97
N ASN A 80 9.87 -26.66 -0.73
CA ASN A 80 9.53 -25.39 -0.06
C ASN A 80 8.42 -24.55 -0.71
N ASN A 81 7.28 -24.48 -0.02
CA ASN A 81 6.16 -23.57 -0.25
C ASN A 81 6.62 -22.10 -0.36
N HIS A 82 6.94 -21.65 -1.57
CA HIS A 82 7.12 -20.23 -1.92
C HIS A 82 6.34 -19.88 -3.19
N GLU A 83 5.28 -20.63 -3.47
CA GLU A 83 4.49 -20.53 -4.70
C GLU A 83 3.15 -19.80 -4.50
N ASP A 84 2.87 -19.34 -3.28
CA ASP A 84 1.64 -18.60 -2.93
C ASP A 84 1.85 -17.08 -2.67
N GLU A 85 3.09 -16.59 -2.59
CA GLU A 85 3.38 -15.16 -2.41
C GLU A 85 3.53 -14.46 -3.76
N VAL A 86 2.44 -13.86 -4.24
CA VAL A 86 2.40 -13.12 -5.51
C VAL A 86 2.88 -11.66 -5.36
N ILE A 87 2.80 -11.12 -4.14
CA ILE A 87 3.17 -9.74 -3.80
C ILE A 87 4.08 -9.79 -2.58
N VAL A 88 5.30 -9.32 -2.70
CA VAL A 88 6.28 -9.27 -1.61
C VAL A 88 6.73 -7.82 -1.41
N VAL A 89 6.43 -7.26 -0.24
CA VAL A 89 6.88 -5.92 0.16
C VAL A 89 8.21 -6.06 0.89
N GLN A 90 9.27 -5.48 0.33
CA GLN A 90 10.60 -5.49 0.92
C GLN A 90 11.04 -4.08 1.26
N GLN A 91 11.83 -3.99 2.33
CA GLN A 91 12.57 -2.79 2.66
C GLN A 91 13.92 -2.89 1.93
N GLU A 92 14.10 -2.11 0.87
CA GLU A 92 15.23 -2.24 -0.05
C GLU A 92 16.53 -1.72 0.58
N ASP A 93 16.45 -0.72 1.46
CA ASP A 93 17.63 -0.02 1.99
C ASP A 93 17.62 0.22 3.52
N SER A 94 18.82 0.44 4.06
CA SER A 94 19.04 0.95 5.44
C SER A 94 18.40 2.32 5.70
N LYS A 95 17.96 3.03 4.64
CA LYS A 95 17.19 4.27 4.68
C LYS A 95 15.67 4.08 4.85
N GLY A 96 15.16 2.85 4.82
CA GLY A 96 13.73 2.59 5.04
C GLY A 96 12.84 2.86 3.83
N HIS A 97 13.39 2.81 2.61
CA HIS A 97 12.59 2.79 1.39
C HIS A 97 11.90 1.43 1.24
N TYR A 98 10.59 1.46 0.98
CA TYR A 98 9.80 0.27 0.71
C TYR A 98 9.59 0.13 -0.79
N GLU A 99 9.79 -1.10 -1.28
CA GLU A 99 9.52 -1.51 -2.65
C GLU A 99 8.63 -2.76 -2.63
N THR A 100 7.59 -2.75 -3.46
CA THR A 100 6.69 -3.88 -3.65
C THR A 100 7.08 -4.64 -4.90
N THR A 101 7.60 -5.86 -4.72
CA THR A 101 7.91 -6.77 -5.82
C THR A 101 6.68 -7.63 -6.17
N PHE A 102 6.28 -7.60 -7.43
CA PHE A 102 5.18 -8.40 -7.96
C PHE A 102 5.74 -9.58 -8.76
N LEU A 103 5.60 -10.80 -8.24
CA LEU A 103 6.26 -12.00 -8.78
C LEU A 103 5.55 -12.62 -9.99
N VAL A 104 4.34 -12.17 -10.33
CA VAL A 104 3.51 -12.67 -11.46
C VAL A 104 3.83 -11.96 -12.80
N SER A 105 4.87 -11.13 -12.84
CA SER A 105 5.33 -10.41 -14.05
C SER A 105 5.87 -11.28 -15.19
N CYS A 106 5.78 -12.61 -15.11
CA CYS A 106 6.20 -13.53 -16.17
C CYS A 106 5.09 -13.84 -17.20
N GLU A 107 3.83 -13.48 -16.92
CA GLU A 107 2.69 -13.74 -17.82
C GLU A 107 2.26 -12.45 -18.55
N GLU A 108 2.07 -12.57 -19.87
CA GLU A 108 1.70 -11.50 -20.81
C GLU A 108 0.52 -10.66 -20.25
N GLY A 109 0.80 -9.46 -19.73
CA GLY A 109 -0.21 -8.56 -19.15
C GLY A 109 0.04 -8.08 -17.72
N GLY A 110 1.14 -8.46 -17.06
CA GLY A 110 1.52 -8.01 -15.70
C GLY A 110 2.29 -6.68 -15.60
N GLU A 111 2.67 -6.06 -16.72
CA GLU A 111 3.46 -4.82 -16.73
C GLU A 111 2.71 -3.62 -16.15
N CYS A 112 1.39 -3.61 -16.31
CA CYS A 112 0.52 -2.56 -15.78
C CYS A 112 0.50 -2.57 -14.23
N GLU A 113 0.47 -3.77 -13.64
CA GLU A 113 0.50 -3.98 -12.20
C GLU A 113 1.84 -3.56 -11.59
N LEU A 114 2.96 -3.87 -12.24
CA LEU A 114 4.27 -3.40 -11.80
C LEU A 114 4.36 -1.87 -11.76
N LEU A 115 3.86 -1.20 -12.80
CA LEU A 115 3.82 0.26 -12.83
C LEU A 115 2.91 0.85 -11.74
N PHE A 116 1.84 0.14 -11.38
CA PHE A 116 0.99 0.55 -10.25
C PHE A 116 1.73 0.46 -8.93
N PHE A 117 2.38 -0.68 -8.65
CA PHE A 117 3.10 -0.88 -7.38
C PHE A 117 4.24 0.11 -7.23
N ARG A 118 5.01 0.38 -8.29
CA ARG A 118 6.03 1.43 -8.27
C ARG A 118 5.45 2.80 -7.87
N ARG A 119 4.34 3.21 -8.49
CA ARG A 119 3.69 4.49 -8.16
C ARG A 119 3.10 4.50 -6.75
N LEU A 120 2.61 3.37 -6.27
CA LEU A 120 2.13 3.23 -4.89
C LEU A 120 3.28 3.39 -3.90
N ASP A 121 4.42 2.78 -4.18
CA ASP A 121 5.62 2.86 -3.35
C ASP A 121 6.15 4.30 -3.29
N ASP A 122 6.13 5.04 -4.41
CA ASP A 122 6.51 6.47 -4.46
C ASP A 122 5.65 7.32 -3.49
N GLU A 123 4.34 7.15 -3.55
CA GLU A 123 3.39 7.84 -2.66
C GLU A 123 3.58 7.43 -1.20
N PHE A 124 3.78 6.13 -0.95
CA PHE A 124 3.99 5.60 0.39
C PHE A 124 5.28 6.13 1.02
N ASN A 125 6.38 6.12 0.25
CA ASN A 125 7.68 6.62 0.68
C ASN A 125 7.63 8.13 0.95
N THR A 126 6.80 8.89 0.22
CA THR A 126 6.56 10.32 0.47
C THR A 126 5.95 10.53 1.86
N VAL A 127 4.88 9.80 2.19
CA VAL A 127 4.22 9.86 3.50
C VAL A 127 5.18 9.42 4.62
N LEU A 128 5.94 8.36 4.38
CA LEU A 128 6.89 7.83 5.35
C LEU A 128 7.99 8.83 5.67
N ASN A 129 8.57 9.48 4.65
CA ASN A 129 9.60 10.50 4.83
C ASN A 129 9.08 11.67 5.65
N PHE A 130 7.85 12.11 5.37
CA PHE A 130 7.21 13.17 6.16
C PHE A 130 7.02 12.75 7.63
N TYR A 131 6.52 11.53 7.86
CA TYR A 131 6.34 10.99 9.21
C TYR A 131 7.67 10.95 9.97
N GLN A 132 8.73 10.39 9.36
CA GLN A 132 10.05 10.31 9.99
C GLN A 132 10.60 11.70 10.33
N LYS A 133 10.44 12.68 9.42
CA LYS A 133 10.84 14.07 9.67
C LYS A 133 10.09 14.67 10.86
N LYS A 134 8.76 14.52 10.90
CA LYS A 134 7.93 15.05 11.99
C LYS A 134 8.24 14.41 13.33
N VAL A 135 8.46 13.09 13.36
CA VAL A 135 8.89 12.40 14.57
C VAL A 135 10.26 12.89 15.03
N GLY A 136 11.17 13.17 14.10
CA GLY A 136 12.47 13.77 14.42
C GLY A 136 12.32 15.16 15.07
N GLU A 137 11.52 16.04 14.48
CA GLU A 137 11.24 17.38 15.01
C GLU A 137 10.68 17.31 16.44
N VAL A 138 9.63 16.50 16.66
CA VAL A 138 8.99 16.35 17.98
C VAL A 138 9.94 15.77 19.03
N LYS A 139 10.84 14.86 18.65
CA LYS A 139 11.85 14.32 19.57
C LYS A 139 12.83 15.40 20.03
N VAL A 140 13.29 16.26 19.12
CA VAL A 140 14.18 17.37 19.47
C VAL A 140 13.48 18.35 20.40
N GLU A 141 12.23 18.71 20.11
CA GLU A 141 11.42 19.58 20.97
C GLU A 141 11.23 18.99 22.37
N ALA A 142 10.97 17.67 22.46
CA ALA A 142 10.84 16.97 23.74
C ALA A 142 12.15 16.96 24.54
N ASP A 143 13.29 16.76 23.88
CA ASP A 143 14.61 16.79 24.52
C ASP A 143 14.96 18.19 25.04
N GLU A 144 14.62 19.23 24.29
CA GLU A 144 14.79 20.62 24.72
C GLU A 144 13.91 20.97 25.92
N LEU A 145 12.64 20.55 25.89
CA LEU A 145 11.72 20.73 27.01
C LEU A 145 12.19 20.00 28.26
N SER A 146 12.74 18.78 28.11
CA SER A 146 13.33 18.02 29.23
C SER A 146 14.49 18.78 29.87
N LYS A 147 15.38 19.36 29.07
CA LYS A 147 16.50 20.18 29.60
C LYS A 147 16.01 21.40 30.38
N GLN A 148 14.95 22.05 29.91
CA GLN A 148 14.34 23.19 30.62
C GLN A 148 13.75 22.74 31.96
N MET A 149 13.07 21.59 31.99
CA MET A 149 12.53 21.01 33.22
C MET A 149 13.64 20.66 34.22
N ASP A 150 14.72 20.03 33.77
CA ASP A 150 15.87 19.69 34.61
C ASP A 150 16.53 20.95 35.21
N ALA A 151 16.66 22.02 34.43
CA ALA A 151 17.15 23.30 34.91
C ALA A 151 16.24 23.89 36.00
N LEU A 152 14.92 23.85 35.82
CA LEU A 152 13.95 24.30 36.82
C LEU A 152 14.02 23.47 38.12
N ILE A 153 14.14 22.15 38.00
CA ILE A 153 14.31 21.26 39.15
C ILE A 153 15.61 21.59 39.90
N ALA A 154 16.72 21.78 39.18
CA ALA A 154 18.00 22.14 39.77
C ALA A 154 17.94 23.50 40.50
N LEU A 155 17.24 24.49 39.92
CA LEU A 155 17.01 25.79 40.56
C LEU A 155 16.19 25.65 41.85
N ARG A 156 15.10 24.88 41.81
CA ARG A 156 14.26 24.61 42.99
C ARG A 156 15.07 23.99 44.12
N ILE A 157 15.85 22.95 43.82
CA ILE A 157 16.71 22.29 44.81
C ILE A 157 17.70 23.29 45.44
N LYS A 158 18.27 24.22 44.65
CA LYS A 158 19.15 25.26 45.18
C LYS A 158 18.42 26.21 46.14
N VAL A 159 17.23 26.67 45.78
CA VAL A 159 16.41 27.56 46.63
C VAL A 159 16.02 26.88 47.94
N ASP A 160 15.59 25.62 47.88
CA ASP A 160 15.20 24.84 49.06
C ASP A 160 16.40 24.64 50.01
N LYS A 161 17.59 24.33 49.48
CA LYS A 161 18.83 24.21 50.28
C LYS A 161 19.19 25.52 51.00
N ILE A 162 19.01 26.67 50.36
CA ILE A 162 19.30 27.99 50.96
C ILE A 162 18.30 28.30 52.09
N SER A 163 17.07 27.80 51.99
CA SER A 163 16.00 28.07 52.95
C SER A 163 16.10 27.24 54.24
N ILE A 164 16.80 26.10 54.19
CA ILE A 164 17.02 25.20 55.36
C ILE A 164 18.30 25.59 56.15
N GLY A 165 19.20 26.38 55.56
CA GLY A 165 20.46 26.82 56.16
C GLY A 165 20.40 28.13 56.95
N LYS A 166 19.20 28.69 57.17
CA LYS A 166 18.94 29.85 58.04
C LYS A 166 18.06 29.41 59.21
#